data_AF-A0A818VQH2-F1
#
_entry.id   AF-A0A818VQH2-F1
#
_cell.length_a   1.000
_cell.length_b   1.000
_cell.length_c   1.000
_cell.angle_alpha   90.00
_cell.angle_beta   90.00
_cell.angle_gamma   90.00
#
_symmetry.space_group_name_H-M   'P 1'
#
loop_
_entity.id
_entity.type
_entity.pdbx_description
1 polymer ?
#
loop_
_entity_poly.entity_id
_entity_poly.type
_entity_poly.pdbx_seq_one_letter_code
_entity_poly.pdbx_strand_id
1 'polypeptide(L)'
;MVPRFFVSARLRSSLKGCFAGCFVFVGANIYFGSERFYEEYIMPTLRYIDAEKVHNLSIQMAKYGLVPRMKSIDDPILHSTVWNRQFKNPIGLAAGFDKNGEAIDGLGKFGFGFIEIGTITPQPQPGNEKPRVFRLTEDRAVINRYGFNNDGYDA
;
A
#
# COMPACT_ATOMS: atom_id res chain seq x y z
N MET A 1 -2.32 31.30 -35.85
CA MET A 1 -1.12 31.69 -35.08
C MET A 1 -1.44 31.50 -33.61
N VAL A 2 -0.97 30.42 -32.97
CA VAL A 2 -1.29 30.12 -31.56
C VAL A 2 -0.26 30.81 -30.67
N PRO A 3 -0.64 31.59 -29.63
CA PRO A 3 0.34 32.27 -28.79
C PRO A 3 1.07 31.26 -27.90
N ARG A 4 2.40 31.22 -28.00
CA ARG A 4 3.26 30.52 -27.02
C ARG A 4 3.26 31.32 -25.72
N PHE A 5 2.60 30.79 -24.68
CA PHE A 5 2.71 31.31 -23.32
C PHE A 5 4.17 31.23 -22.86
N PHE A 6 4.86 32.36 -22.78
CA PHE A 6 6.21 32.47 -22.24
C PHE A 6 6.12 32.56 -20.71
N VAL A 7 6.24 31.43 -20.02
CA VAL A 7 6.32 31.42 -18.55
C VAL A 7 7.67 32.04 -18.12
N SER A 8 7.62 33.08 -17.28
CA SER A 8 8.82 33.79 -16.84
C SER A 8 9.79 32.87 -16.07
N ALA A 9 11.10 33.14 -16.17
CA ALA A 9 12.13 32.34 -15.47
C ALA A 9 11.90 32.29 -13.95
N ARG A 10 11.38 33.39 -13.38
CA ARG A 10 11.02 33.49 -11.95
C ARG A 10 9.85 32.56 -11.61
N LEU A 11 8.81 32.50 -12.44
CA LEU A 11 7.67 31.60 -12.22
C LEU A 11 8.09 30.13 -12.32
N ARG A 12 8.98 29.78 -13.26
CA ARG A 12 9.57 28.42 -13.35
C ARG A 12 10.39 28.05 -12.10
N SER A 13 11.15 29.00 -11.55
CA SER A 13 11.91 28.78 -10.31
C SER A 13 10.99 28.59 -9.10
N SER A 14 9.96 29.41 -8.96
CA SER A 14 8.96 29.29 -7.89
C SER A 14 8.20 27.96 -7.96
N LEU A 15 7.75 27.54 -9.15
CA LEU A 15 7.10 26.24 -9.35
C LEU A 15 8.00 25.08 -8.91
N LYS A 16 9.27 25.09 -9.31
CA LYS A 16 10.25 24.07 -8.87
C LYS A 16 10.41 24.02 -7.35
N GLY A 17 10.47 25.18 -6.69
CA GLY A 17 10.54 25.26 -5.23
C GLY A 17 9.32 24.67 -4.53
N CYS A 18 8.11 24.96 -5.03
CA CYS A 18 6.87 24.37 -4.50
C CYS A 18 6.82 22.85 -4.66
N PHE A 19 7.23 22.32 -5.83
CA PHE A 19 7.28 20.88 -6.04
C PHE A 19 8.29 20.19 -5.12
N ALA A 20 9.48 20.77 -4.94
CA ALA A 20 10.48 20.25 -4.02
C ALA A 20 9.97 20.24 -2.57
N GLY A 21 9.32 21.32 -2.13
CA GLY A 21 8.73 21.41 -0.79
C GLY A 21 7.63 20.36 -0.58
N CYS A 22 6.74 20.17 -1.55
CA CYS A 22 5.70 19.16 -1.50
C CYS A 22 6.30 17.74 -1.43
N PHE A 23 7.31 17.46 -2.25
CA PHE A 23 7.99 16.16 -2.25
C PHE A 23 8.63 15.84 -0.89
N VAL A 24 9.34 16.81 -0.30
CA VAL A 24 9.94 16.66 1.03
C VAL A 24 8.87 16.49 2.10
N PHE A 25 7.77 17.26 2.05
CA PHE A 25 6.67 17.14 3.02
C PHE A 25 5.99 15.76 2.97
N VAL A 26 5.67 15.27 1.77
CA VAL A 26 5.08 13.94 1.58
C VAL A 26 6.06 12.87 2.06
N GLY A 27 7.32 12.94 1.62
CA GLY A 27 8.37 11.99 2.01
C GLY A 27 8.59 11.94 3.52
N ALA A 28 8.61 13.10 4.18
CA ALA A 28 8.73 13.19 5.64
C ALA A 28 7.53 12.56 6.35
N ASN A 29 6.29 12.86 5.92
CA ASN A 29 5.10 12.27 6.54
C ASN A 29 5.03 10.75 6.37
N ILE A 30 5.44 10.22 5.20
CA ILE A 30 5.56 8.78 4.96
C ILE A 30 6.65 8.19 5.87
N TYR A 31 7.82 8.82 5.95
CA TYR A 31 8.93 8.34 6.78
C TYR A 31 8.60 8.31 8.28
N PHE A 32 7.89 9.34 8.76
CA PHE A 32 7.45 9.41 10.15
C PHE A 32 6.20 8.58 10.46
N GLY A 33 5.52 8.03 9.45
CA GLY A 33 4.31 7.23 9.65
C GLY A 33 3.15 8.04 10.21
N SER A 34 2.96 9.28 9.73
CA SER A 34 1.89 10.16 10.20
C SER A 34 0.50 9.61 9.82
N GLU A 35 -0.19 8.97 10.76
CA GLU A 35 -1.53 8.39 10.53
C GLU A 35 -2.51 9.43 9.99
N ARG A 36 -2.52 10.63 10.60
CA ARG A 36 -3.35 11.75 10.17
C ARG A 36 -3.11 12.14 8.71
N PHE A 37 -1.86 12.11 8.25
CA PHE A 37 -1.54 12.39 6.86
C PHE A 37 -2.14 11.34 5.92
N TYR A 38 -2.13 10.06 6.32
CA TYR A 38 -2.77 8.99 5.55
C TYR A 38 -4.29 9.15 5.51
N GLU A 39 -4.93 9.44 6.64
CA GLU A 39 -6.38 9.55 6.76
C GLU A 39 -6.96 10.78 6.06
N GLU A 40 -6.32 11.94 6.20
CA GLU A 40 -6.85 13.22 5.69
C GLU A 40 -6.45 13.50 4.23
N TYR A 41 -5.31 12.97 3.76
CA TYR A 41 -4.76 13.33 2.43
C TYR A 41 -4.59 12.12 1.51
N ILE A 42 -3.88 11.07 1.93
CA ILE A 42 -3.55 9.95 1.05
C ILE A 42 -4.80 9.11 0.72
N MET A 43 -5.53 8.65 1.73
CA MET A 43 -6.68 7.77 1.50
C MET A 43 -7.80 8.44 0.70
N PRO A 44 -8.21 9.70 0.99
CA PRO A 44 -9.23 10.38 0.19
C PRO A 44 -8.82 10.57 -1.27
N THR A 45 -7.54 10.86 -1.54
CA THR A 45 -7.05 11.03 -2.92
C THR A 45 -6.96 9.71 -3.68
N LEU A 46 -6.46 8.65 -3.05
CA LEU A 46 -6.35 7.32 -3.68
C LEU A 46 -7.70 6.68 -4.01
N ARG A 47 -8.79 7.09 -3.35
CA ARG A 47 -10.15 6.61 -3.64
C ARG A 47 -10.67 7.01 -5.02
N TYR A 48 -10.11 8.06 -5.63
CA TYR A 48 -10.44 8.49 -6.99
C TYR A 48 -9.72 7.68 -8.08
N ILE A 49 -8.80 6.79 -7.70
CA ILE A 49 -8.04 5.94 -8.62
C ILE A 49 -8.59 4.51 -8.53
N ASP A 50 -8.58 3.80 -9.67
CA ASP A 50 -8.94 2.38 -9.75
C ASP A 50 -8.32 1.56 -8.61
N ALA A 51 -9.15 0.73 -7.98
CA ALA A 51 -8.77 0.06 -6.75
C ALA A 51 -7.66 -0.98 -6.93
N GLU A 52 -7.65 -1.68 -8.07
CA GLU A 52 -6.62 -2.66 -8.38
C GLU A 52 -5.29 -1.97 -8.70
N LYS A 53 -5.30 -0.83 -9.40
CA LYS A 53 -4.09 -0.03 -9.66
C LYS A 53 -3.44 0.46 -8.37
N VAL A 54 -4.23 1.01 -7.46
CA VAL A 54 -3.71 1.49 -6.16
C VAL A 54 -3.20 0.33 -5.31
N HIS A 55 -3.89 -0.82 -5.34
CA HIS A 55 -3.43 -2.02 -4.65
C HIS A 55 -2.07 -2.49 -5.18
N ASN A 56 -1.91 -2.60 -6.50
CA ASN A 56 -0.63 -2.98 -7.11
C ASN A 56 0.47 -1.97 -6.79
N LEU A 57 0.15 -0.66 -6.82
CA LEU A 57 1.09 0.38 -6.40
C LEU A 57 1.52 0.21 -4.94
N SER A 58 0.58 -0.13 -4.03
CA SER A 58 0.92 -0.35 -2.62
C SER A 58 1.85 -1.54 -2.42
N ILE A 59 1.68 -2.63 -3.19
CA ILE A 59 2.59 -3.78 -3.19
C ILE A 59 3.97 -3.35 -3.67
N GLN A 60 4.07 -2.59 -4.77
CA GLN A 60 5.35 -2.11 -5.27
C GLN A 60 6.05 -1.17 -4.27
N MET A 61 5.31 -0.25 -3.64
CA MET A 61 5.87 0.62 -2.59
C MET A 61 6.41 -0.20 -1.42
N ALA A 62 5.67 -1.21 -0.97
CA ALA A 62 6.11 -2.12 0.10
C ALA A 62 7.33 -2.96 -0.32
N LYS A 63 7.32 -3.55 -1.53
CA LYS A 63 8.45 -4.29 -2.12
C LYS A 63 9.76 -3.49 -2.12
N TYR A 64 9.69 -2.21 -2.48
CA TYR A 64 10.86 -1.30 -2.46
C TYR A 64 11.11 -0.64 -1.10
N GLY A 65 10.34 -1.00 -0.06
CA GLY A 65 10.49 -0.46 1.29
C GLY A 65 10.10 1.01 1.45
N LEU A 66 9.34 1.56 0.50
CA LEU A 66 8.80 2.92 0.50
C LEU A 66 7.53 3.02 1.35
N VAL A 67 7.60 2.46 2.55
CA VAL A 67 6.51 2.36 3.52
C VAL A 67 6.99 2.84 4.89
N PRO A 68 6.09 3.38 5.74
CA PRO A 68 6.44 3.71 7.10
C PRO A 68 6.90 2.47 7.85
N ARG A 69 7.80 2.69 8.82
CA ARG A 69 8.20 1.65 9.76
C ARG A 69 7.60 1.95 11.12
N MET A 70 6.86 0.99 11.68
CA MET A 70 6.39 1.03 13.05
C MET A 70 7.60 1.04 13.98
N LYS A 71 7.67 2.06 14.84
CA LYS A 71 8.79 2.30 15.77
C LYS A 71 8.48 1.83 17.20
N SER A 72 7.21 1.59 17.51
CA SER A 72 6.78 1.09 18.81
C SER A 72 7.18 -0.37 18.99
N ILE A 73 7.46 -0.74 20.23
CA ILE A 73 7.65 -2.12 20.66
C ILE A 73 6.29 -2.62 21.16
N ASP A 74 5.89 -3.81 20.74
CA ASP A 74 4.66 -4.43 21.23
C ASP A 74 4.78 -4.73 22.73
N ASP A 75 3.72 -4.45 23.48
CA ASP A 75 3.66 -4.81 24.90
C ASP A 75 3.63 -6.35 25.03
N PRO A 76 4.45 -6.95 25.93
CA PRO A 76 4.44 -8.39 26.17
C PRO A 76 3.06 -8.99 26.44
N ILE A 77 2.08 -8.22 26.93
CA ILE A 77 0.69 -8.68 27.12
C ILE A 77 0.01 -9.10 25.81
N LEU A 78 0.47 -8.58 24.65
CA LEU A 78 -0.06 -8.91 23.34
C LEU A 78 0.54 -10.20 22.75
N HIS A 79 1.58 -10.74 23.37
CA HIS A 79 2.23 -11.96 22.89
C HIS A 79 1.23 -13.12 22.86
N SER A 80 1.16 -13.78 21.70
CA SER A 80 0.18 -14.85 21.45
C SER A 80 0.91 -16.11 20.99
N THR A 81 0.50 -17.27 21.51
CA THR A 81 1.01 -18.57 21.05
C THR A 81 -0.09 -19.33 20.33
N VAL A 82 0.10 -19.63 19.06
CA VAL A 82 -0.81 -20.44 18.24
C VAL A 82 0.00 -21.48 17.48
N TRP A 83 -0.43 -22.74 17.49
CA TRP A 83 0.31 -23.86 16.86
C TRP A 83 1.78 -23.98 17.29
N ASN A 84 2.07 -23.77 18.58
CA ASN A 84 3.43 -23.73 19.13
C ASN A 84 4.35 -22.68 18.47
N ARG A 85 3.77 -21.66 17.82
CA ARG A 85 4.49 -20.49 17.29
C ARG A 85 4.14 -19.27 18.11
N GLN A 86 5.15 -18.46 18.37
CA GLN A 86 5.00 -17.19 19.09
C GLN A 86 4.83 -16.03 18.11
N PHE A 87 3.83 -15.20 18.38
CA PHE A 87 3.58 -13.96 17.66
C PHE A 87 3.72 -12.79 18.63
N LYS A 88 4.36 -11.70 18.19
CA LYS A 88 4.58 -10.50 19.01
C LYS A 88 3.28 -9.80 19.39
N ASN A 89 2.29 -9.87 18.51
CA ASN A 89 0.95 -9.35 18.72
C ASN A 89 -0.05 -10.20 17.92
N PRO A 90 -1.36 -10.14 18.22
CA PRO A 90 -2.36 -10.99 17.57
C PRO A 90 -2.87 -10.41 16.23
N ILE A 91 -2.32 -9.28 15.75
CA ILE A 91 -2.80 -8.58 14.57
C ILE A 91 -2.03 -9.07 13.34
N GLY A 92 -2.74 -9.60 12.35
CA GLY A 92 -2.13 -10.08 11.11
C GLY A 92 -2.69 -9.42 9.86
N LEU A 93 -1.93 -9.49 8.78
CA LEU A 93 -2.38 -9.13 7.44
C LEU A 93 -2.92 -10.38 6.74
N ALA A 94 -4.19 -10.34 6.34
CA ALA A 94 -4.87 -11.48 5.72
C ALA A 94 -4.41 -11.74 4.28
N ALA A 95 -4.65 -12.97 3.82
CA ALA A 95 -4.44 -13.36 2.43
C ALA A 95 -5.26 -12.51 1.45
N GLY A 96 -4.83 -12.55 0.19
CA GLY A 96 -5.39 -11.77 -0.91
C GLY A 96 -4.77 -10.38 -1.03
N PHE A 97 -3.99 -9.92 -0.05
CA PHE A 97 -3.22 -8.69 -0.15
C PHE A 97 -1.91 -8.91 -0.93
N ASP A 98 -0.96 -9.68 -0.40
CA ASP A 98 0.28 -10.03 -1.11
C ASP A 98 0.20 -11.46 -1.67
N LYS A 99 -0.42 -11.57 -2.84
CA LYS A 99 -0.74 -12.88 -3.44
C LYS A 99 0.50 -13.67 -3.83
N ASN A 100 1.54 -12.99 -4.29
CA ASN A 100 2.76 -13.59 -4.81
C ASN A 100 3.94 -13.48 -3.82
N GLY A 101 3.72 -12.97 -2.59
CA GLY A 101 4.77 -12.81 -1.58
C GLY A 101 5.86 -11.80 -1.96
N GLU A 102 5.55 -10.80 -2.79
CA GLU A 102 6.52 -9.86 -3.35
C GLU A 102 6.98 -8.79 -2.35
N ALA A 103 6.22 -8.56 -1.28
CA ALA A 103 6.35 -7.40 -0.42
C ALA A 103 6.44 -7.73 1.08
N ILE A 104 6.69 -9.00 1.43
CA ILE A 104 6.70 -9.51 2.82
C ILE A 104 7.57 -8.63 3.74
N ASP A 105 8.81 -8.32 3.35
CA ASP A 105 9.73 -7.52 4.17
C ASP A 105 9.25 -6.08 4.38
N GLY A 106 8.64 -5.49 3.35
CA GLY A 106 8.03 -4.17 3.44
C GLY A 106 6.81 -4.17 4.33
N LEU A 107 5.93 -5.15 4.14
CA LEU A 107 4.70 -5.30 4.90
C LEU A 107 4.98 -5.60 6.38
N GLY A 108 6.04 -6.35 6.67
CA GLY A 108 6.49 -6.61 8.05
C GLY A 108 6.91 -5.35 8.81
N LYS A 109 7.21 -4.23 8.11
CA LYS A 109 7.54 -2.95 8.76
C LYS A 109 6.34 -2.24 9.37
N PHE A 110 5.10 -2.62 8.99
CA PHE A 110 3.89 -2.05 9.58
C PHE A 110 3.58 -2.60 10.98
N GLY A 111 4.34 -3.59 11.48
CA GLY A 111 4.20 -4.11 12.84
C GLY A 111 3.15 -5.22 13.00
N PHE A 112 2.68 -5.82 11.91
CA PHE A 112 1.88 -7.04 11.97
C PHE A 112 2.64 -8.17 12.69
N GLY A 113 1.94 -8.89 13.56
CA GLY A 113 2.46 -10.11 14.18
C GLY A 113 2.67 -11.24 13.17
N PHE A 114 1.86 -11.28 12.10
CA PHE A 114 2.01 -12.22 10.98
C PHE A 114 1.43 -11.68 9.67
N ILE A 115 1.86 -12.26 8.55
CA ILE A 115 1.37 -11.95 7.20
C ILE A 115 1.02 -13.27 6.52
N GLU A 116 -0.18 -13.35 5.97
CA GLU A 116 -0.64 -14.48 5.17
C GLU A 116 -0.55 -14.13 3.68
N ILE A 117 0.33 -14.81 2.94
CA ILE A 117 0.47 -14.63 1.49
C ILE A 117 -0.55 -15.47 0.72
N GLY A 118 -0.72 -15.17 -0.56
CA GLY A 118 -1.61 -15.91 -1.45
C GLY A 118 -3.00 -15.28 -1.59
N THR A 119 -4.02 -16.00 -2.03
CA THR A 119 -4.00 -17.44 -2.36
C THR A 119 -3.20 -17.71 -3.64
N ILE A 120 -2.27 -18.66 -3.57
CA ILE A 120 -1.47 -19.16 -4.70
C ILE A 120 -2.15 -20.42 -5.26
N THR A 121 -2.18 -20.57 -6.59
CA THR A 121 -2.63 -21.78 -7.28
C THR A 121 -1.44 -22.56 -7.82
N PRO A 122 -1.54 -23.88 -8.06
CA PRO A 122 -0.43 -24.64 -8.64
C PRO A 122 0.07 -24.10 -9.98
N GLN A 123 -0.85 -23.60 -10.81
CA GLN A 123 -0.54 -22.98 -12.10
C GLN A 123 -0.81 -21.47 -12.06
N PRO A 124 -0.08 -20.66 -12.84
CA PRO A 124 -0.37 -19.24 -12.99
C PRO A 124 -1.77 -19.03 -13.56
N GLN A 125 -2.47 -18.01 -13.06
CA GLN A 125 -3.76 -17.65 -13.62
C GLN A 125 -4.03 -16.14 -13.53
N PRO A 126 -4.62 -15.54 -14.58
CA PRO A 126 -4.87 -14.10 -14.63
C PRO A 126 -6.05 -13.66 -13.73
N GLY A 127 -6.90 -14.61 -13.31
CA GLY A 127 -8.17 -14.37 -12.63
C GLY A 127 -9.27 -13.81 -13.53
N ASN A 128 -10.34 -13.29 -12.93
CA ASN A 128 -11.51 -12.77 -13.64
C ASN A 128 -11.22 -11.45 -14.39
N GLU A 129 -12.05 -11.10 -15.36
CA GLU A 129 -11.94 -9.83 -16.11
C GLU A 129 -12.07 -8.59 -15.21
N LYS A 130 -11.36 -7.51 -15.57
CA LYS A 130 -11.38 -6.23 -14.87
C LYS A 130 -12.52 -5.33 -15.40
N PRO A 131 -13.06 -4.40 -14.59
CA PRO A 131 -12.77 -4.15 -13.18
C PRO A 131 -13.36 -5.25 -12.27
N ARG A 132 -12.66 -5.60 -11.20
CA ARG A 132 -13.01 -6.75 -10.32
C ARG A 132 -12.82 -6.47 -8.82
N VAL A 133 -12.54 -5.24 -8.45
CA VAL A 133 -12.48 -4.77 -7.06
C VAL A 133 -13.09 -3.37 -7.00
N PHE A 134 -13.95 -3.17 -6.02
CA PHE A 134 -14.77 -1.98 -5.86
C PHE A 134 -14.74 -1.56 -4.39
N ARG A 135 -14.57 -0.26 -4.13
CA ARG A 135 -14.57 0.31 -2.78
C ARG A 135 -15.91 0.98 -2.52
N LEU A 136 -16.57 0.56 -1.46
CA LEU A 136 -17.78 1.19 -0.92
C LEU A 136 -17.34 2.06 0.25
N THR A 137 -16.96 3.30 -0.05
CA THR A 137 -16.27 4.18 0.92
C THR A 137 -17.15 4.52 2.12
N GLU A 138 -18.44 4.78 1.88
CA GLU A 138 -19.41 5.14 2.93
C GLU A 138 -19.60 3.98 3.92
N ASP A 139 -19.65 2.75 3.41
CA ASP A 139 -19.79 1.52 4.20
C ASP A 139 -18.47 1.01 4.80
N ARG A 140 -17.34 1.66 4.50
CA ARG A 140 -15.99 1.18 4.81
C ARG A 140 -15.76 -0.27 4.33
N ALA A 141 -16.30 -0.60 3.16
CA ALA A 141 -16.28 -1.96 2.63
C ALA A 141 -15.57 -2.06 1.27
N VAL A 142 -15.18 -3.29 0.92
CA VAL A 142 -14.60 -3.64 -0.38
C VAL A 142 -15.29 -4.89 -0.90
N ILE A 143 -15.76 -4.83 -2.15
CA ILE A 143 -16.27 -5.99 -2.88
C ILE A 143 -15.24 -6.36 -3.93
N ASN A 144 -14.86 -7.64 -4.00
CA ASN A 144 -13.98 -8.13 -5.05
C ASN A 144 -14.48 -9.45 -5.63
N ARG A 145 -14.09 -9.70 -6.88
CA ARG A 145 -14.31 -10.93 -7.63
C ARG A 145 -13.03 -11.31 -8.35
N TYR A 146 -11.90 -11.36 -7.64
CA TYR A 146 -10.57 -11.54 -8.26
C TYR A 146 -10.44 -12.85 -9.06
N GLY A 147 -11.01 -13.95 -8.56
CA GLY A 147 -10.82 -15.27 -9.17
C GLY A 147 -9.39 -15.79 -9.03
N PHE A 148 -8.79 -15.65 -7.84
CA PHE A 148 -7.43 -16.13 -7.51
C PHE A 148 -6.34 -15.76 -8.52
N ASN A 149 -6.24 -14.51 -8.96
CA ASN A 149 -5.14 -14.11 -9.83
C ASN A 149 -3.78 -14.21 -9.10
N ASN A 150 -2.83 -14.99 -9.62
CA ASN A 150 -1.50 -15.21 -9.05
C ASN A 150 -0.54 -15.81 -10.10
N ASP A 151 0.75 -15.81 -9.79
CA ASP A 151 1.83 -16.20 -10.72
C ASP A 151 2.13 -17.71 -10.71
N GLY A 152 1.39 -18.49 -9.91
CA GLY A 152 1.62 -19.92 -9.72
C GLY A 152 2.58 -20.22 -8.57
N TYR A 153 2.67 -21.49 -8.18
CA TYR A 153 3.49 -21.92 -7.05
C TYR A 153 5.00 -21.89 -7.33
N ASP A 154 5.40 -22.14 -8.58
CA ASP A 154 6.81 -22.27 -8.97
C ASP A 154 7.50 -20.94 -9.33
N ALA A 155 6.77 -19.82 -9.31
CA ALA A 155 7.28 -18.48 -9.62
C ALA A 155 8.10 -17.89 -8.46
#